data_AF-A0A2H9T210-F1
#
_entry.id   AF-A0A2H9T210-F1
#
_cell.length_a   1.000
_cell.length_b   1.000
_cell.length_c   1.000
_cell.angle_alpha   90.00
_cell.angle_beta   90.00
_cell.angle_gamma   90.00
#
_symmetry.space_group_name_H-M   'P 1'
#
loop_
_entity.id
_entity.type
_entity.pdbx_description
1 polymer ?
#
loop_
_entity_poly.entity_id
_entity_poly.type
_entity_poly.pdbx_seq_one_letter_code
_entity_poly.pdbx_strand_id
1 'polypeptide(L)' 'MKAKELRQKTKDELNRILQDSRVKLRELRFKLTLNKLKNVREIREIKKNIAKILTILKETKGKK' A
#
# COMPACT_ATOMS: atom_id res chain seq x y z
N MET A 1 -4.66 0.68 -7.56
CA MET A 1 -3.57 0.22 -8.45
C MET A 1 -3.92 -1.11 -9.11
N LYS A 2 -3.69 -1.22 -10.43
CA LYS A 2 -3.89 -2.45 -11.22
C LYS A 2 -2.79 -3.46 -10.90
N ALA A 3 -3.17 -4.72 -10.68
CA ALA A 3 -2.26 -5.79 -10.27
C ALA A 3 -1.20 -6.17 -11.33
N LYS A 4 -1.38 -5.73 -12.59
CA LYS A 4 -0.45 -6.00 -13.70
C LYS A 4 0.87 -5.23 -13.59
N GLU A 5 0.84 -3.95 -13.18
CA GLU A 5 2.07 -3.16 -13.03
C GLU A 5 2.91 -3.62 -11.83
N LEU A 6 2.25 -4.04 -10.74
CA LEU A 6 2.93 -4.55 -9.54
C LEU A 6 3.62 -5.90 -9.78
N ARG A 7 3.23 -6.66 -10.82
CA ARG A 7 3.91 -7.91 -11.20
C ARG A 7 5.12 -7.68 -12.11
N GLN A 8 5.20 -6.54 -12.80
CA GLN A 8 6.36 -6.17 -13.63
C GLN A 8 7.45 -5.44 -12.86
N LYS A 9 7.09 -4.77 -11.75
CA LYS A 9 8.04 -4.06 -10.89
C LYS A 9 8.88 -5.01 -10.02
N THR A 10 10.14 -4.66 -9.84
CA THR A 10 11.11 -5.41 -9.04
C THR A 10 10.71 -5.41 -7.55
N LYS A 11 11.15 -6.42 -6.78
CA LYS A 11 10.89 -6.51 -5.34
C LYS A 11 11.26 -5.21 -4.60
N ASP A 12 12.32 -4.53 -5.02
CA ASP A 12 12.76 -3.25 -4.45
C ASP A 12 11.80 -2.10 -4.69
N GLU A 13 11.21 -1.98 -5.88
CA GLU A 13 10.20 -0.95 -6.16
C GLU A 13 8.91 -1.21 -5.38
N LEU A 14 8.50 -2.48 -5.23
CA LEU A 14 7.36 -2.85 -4.39
C LEU A 14 7.59 -2.47 -2.93
N ASN A 15 8.79 -2.68 -2.42
CA ASN A 15 9.17 -2.26 -1.06
C ASN A 15 9.17 -0.74 -0.92
N ARG A 16 9.66 0.02 -1.90
CA ARG A 16 9.60 1.50 -1.91
C ARG A 16 8.15 2.01 -1.87
N ILE A 17 7.29 1.48 -2.74
CA ILE A 17 5.85 1.86 -2.78
C ILE A 17 5.15 1.48 -1.47
N LEU A 18 5.53 0.36 -0.86
CA LEU A 18 5.01 -0.06 0.44
C LEU A 18 5.44 0.88 1.58
N GLN A 19 6.68 1.38 1.54
CA GLN A 19 7.17 2.40 2.46
C GLN A 19 6.41 3.71 2.31
N ASP A 20 6.27 4.23 1.08
CA ASP A 20 5.49 5.45 0.80
C ASP A 20 4.03 5.32 1.24
N SER A 21 3.41 4.16 0.97
CA SER A 21 2.03 3.90 1.38
C SER A 21 1.88 3.88 2.90
N ARG A 22 2.90 3.39 3.64
CA ARG A 22 2.92 3.45 5.11
C ARG A 22 3.09 4.87 5.64
N VAL A 23 3.91 5.70 4.99
CA VAL A 23 4.09 7.11 5.35
C VAL A 23 2.77 7.87 5.15
N LYS A 24 2.12 7.72 3.98
CA LYS A 24 0.79 8.29 3.70
C LYS A 24 -0.27 7.83 4.69
N LEU A 25 -0.23 6.55 5.10
CA LEU A 25 -1.17 6.03 6.09
C LEU A 25 -0.95 6.64 7.48
N ARG A 26 0.30 7.00 7.81
CA ARG A 26 0.65 7.70 9.05
C ARG A 26 0.17 9.15 9.02
N GLU A 27 0.40 9.87 7.92
CA GLU A 27 -0.16 11.22 7.71
C GLU A 27 -1.68 11.23 7.77
N LEU A 28 -2.35 10.27 7.13
CA LEU A 28 -3.81 10.16 7.18
C LEU A 28 -4.32 9.84 8.58
N ARG A 29 -3.58 9.04 9.37
CA ARG A 29 -3.87 8.84 10.80
C ARG A 29 -3.74 10.13 11.60
N PHE A 30 -2.70 10.94 11.34
CA PHE A 30 -2.55 12.25 11.98
C PHE A 30 -3.68 13.21 11.60
N LYS A 31 -4.10 13.20 10.33
CA LYS A 31 -5.27 13.96 9.86
C LYS A 31 -6.58 13.44 10.46
N LEU A 32 -6.67 12.14 10.78
CA LEU A 32 -7.80 11.53 11.48
C LEU A 32 -7.91 12.04 12.92
N THR A 33 -6.80 12.08 13.64
CA THR A 33 -6.76 12.58 15.02
C THR A 33 -7.07 14.07 15.11
N LEU A 34 -6.77 14.84 14.06
CA LEU A 34 -7.15 16.26 13.95
C LEU A 34 -8.65 16.47 13.66
N ASN A 35 -9.46 15.41 13.64
CA ASN A 35 -10.92 15.42 13.44
C ASN A 35 -11.41 16.14 12.16
N LYS A 36 -10.52 16.42 11.21
CA LYS A 36 -10.80 17.05 9.90
C LYS A 36 -10.88 16.05 8.74
N LEU A 37 -11.11 14.76 9.04
CA LEU A 37 -11.10 13.75 7.99
C LEU A 37 -12.43 13.70 7.23
N LYS A 38 -12.44 14.33 6.05
CA LYS A 38 -13.53 14.17 5.07
C LYS A 38 -13.54 12.78 4.42
N ASN A 39 -12.39 12.10 4.33
CA ASN A 39 -12.25 10.89 3.49
C ASN A 39 -11.61 9.69 4.22
N VAL A 40 -12.37 9.04 5.09
CA VAL A 40 -12.00 7.73 5.69
C VAL A 40 -11.78 6.64 4.62
N ARG A 41 -12.36 6.83 3.43
CA ARG A 41 -12.27 5.90 2.29
C ARG A 41 -10.83 5.72 1.78
N GLU A 42 -10.01 6.77 1.77
CA GLU A 42 -8.61 6.70 1.32
C GLU A 42 -7.77 5.77 2.21
N ILE A 43 -8.00 5.77 3.53
CA ILE A 43 -7.30 4.87 4.45
C ILE A 43 -7.60 3.41 4.09
N ARG A 44 -8.86 3.12 3.75
CA ARG A 44 -9.29 1.78 3.32
C ARG A 44 -8.64 1.38 2.00
N GLU A 45 -8.55 2.29 1.04
CA GLU A 45 -7.89 2.01 -0.25
C GLU A 45 -6.39 1.78 -0.10
N ILE A 46 -5.69 2.59 0.71
CA ILE A 46 -4.26 2.44 0.97
C ILE A 46 -3.97 1.11 1.67
N LYS A 47 -4.78 0.72 2.67
CA LYS A 47 -4.66 -0.63 3.28
C LYS A 47 -4.84 -1.74 2.24
N LYS A 48 -5.83 -1.60 1.34
CA LYS A 48 -6.10 -2.58 0.28
C LYS A 48 -4.95 -2.65 -0.73
N ASN A 49 -4.30 -1.53 -1.04
CA ASN A 49 -3.13 -1.48 -1.90
C ASN A 49 -1.91 -2.15 -1.23
N ILE A 50 -1.66 -1.89 0.06
CA ILE A 50 -0.58 -2.54 0.83
C ILE A 50 -0.78 -4.07 0.84
N ALA A 51 -2.00 -4.54 1.10
CA ALA A 51 -2.32 -5.95 1.09
C ALA A 51 -2.02 -6.60 -0.27
N LYS A 52 -2.42 -5.96 -1.38
CA LYS A 52 -2.13 -6.45 -2.73
C LYS A 52 -0.63 -6.55 -3.01
N ILE A 53 0.16 -5.56 -2.59
CA ILE A 53 1.63 -5.57 -2.74
C ILE A 53 2.23 -6.74 -1.98
N LEU A 54 1.83 -6.95 -0.72
CA LEU A 54 2.30 -8.07 0.10
C LEU A 54 1.92 -9.43 -0.50
N THR A 55 0.72 -9.56 -1.07
CA THR A 55 0.30 -10.79 -1.75
C THR A 55 1.20 -11.10 -2.94
N ILE A 56 1.51 -10.12 -3.79
CA ILE A 56 2.39 -10.30 -4.95
C ILE A 56 3.83 -10.65 -4.51
N LEU A 57 4.35 -9.99 -3.46
CA LEU A 57 5.65 -10.33 -2.89
C LEU A 57 5.70 -11.78 -2.36
N LYS A 58 4.60 -12.29 -1.80
CA LYS A 58 4.50 -13.67 -1.35
C LYS A 58 4.38 -14.65 -2.53
N GLU A 59 3.58 -14.32 -3.54
CA GLU A 59 3.41 -15.11 -4.76
C GLU A 59 4.75 -15.31 -5.49
N THR A 60 5.56 -14.26 -5.59
CA THR A 60 6.90 -14.31 -6.21
C THR A 60 7.94 -15.06 -5.37
N LYS A 61 7.71 -15.24 -4.07
CA LYS A 61 8.60 -16.01 -3.17
C LYS A 61 8.22 -17.49 -3.09
N GLY A 62 6.96 -17.82 -3.38
CA GLY A 62 6.40 -19.18 -3.33
C GLY A 62 6.53 -20.00 -4.61
N LYS A 63 6.98 -19.41 -5.74
CA LYS A 63 7.43 -20.19 -6.91
C LYS A 63 8.80 -20.79 -6.59
N LYS A 64 8.80 -21.96 -5.97
CA LYS A 64 9.94 -22.86 -5.86
C LYS A 64 9.58 -24.16 -6.56
#